data_AF-A0A2V8DE76-F1
#
_entry.id   AF-A0A2V8DE76-F1
#
_cell.length_a   1.000
_cell.length_b   1.000
_cell.length_c   1.000
_cell.angle_alpha   90.00
_cell.angle_beta   90.00
_cell.angle_gamma   90.00
#
_symmetry.space_group_name_H-M   'P 1'
#
loop_
_entity.id
_entity.type
_entity.pdbx_description
1 polymer ?
#
loop_
_entity_poly.entity_id
_entity_poly.type
_entity_poly.pdbx_seq_one_letter_code
_entity_poly.pdbx_strand_id
1 'polypeptide(L)'
;AYRGSRVGMKGGIILIEGTAGLEVGMRMKRGTIVVGGMVRDFAGLEMRGGTIVLLGGAEIRTGAWMMRGTIVSLKPIPLLPSFMYSSTYTPTFLRLYARHLGTLGFTIPYEEHDGAYQRYIGDTAMPGKGEILVWKPVKA
;
A
#
# COMPACT_ATOMS: atom_id res chain seq x y z
N ALA A 1 -7.97 -8.04 -11.43
CA ALA A 1 -8.09 -7.86 -12.90
C ALA A 1 -9.17 -8.80 -13.45
N TYR A 2 -9.60 -8.63 -14.72
CA TYR A 2 -10.47 -9.64 -15.34
C TYR A 2 -9.75 -10.99 -15.46
N ARG A 3 -10.49 -12.10 -15.46
CA ARG A 3 -9.93 -13.45 -15.56
C ARG A 3 -9.09 -13.59 -16.85
N GLY A 4 -7.91 -14.18 -16.73
CA GLY A 4 -6.93 -14.27 -17.83
C GLY A 4 -6.17 -12.98 -18.14
N SER A 5 -6.63 -11.81 -17.68
CA SER A 5 -5.89 -10.56 -17.89
C SER A 5 -4.68 -10.47 -16.98
N ARG A 6 -3.53 -10.12 -17.58
CA ARG A 6 -2.29 -9.81 -16.86
C ARG A 6 -2.26 -8.39 -16.28
N VAL A 7 -3.26 -7.55 -16.59
CA VAL A 7 -3.32 -6.14 -16.19
C VAL A 7 -4.70 -5.81 -15.62
N GLY A 8 -4.72 -5.24 -14.42
CA GLY A 8 -5.90 -4.68 -13.75
C GLY A 8 -6.05 -3.18 -14.01
N MET A 9 -6.30 -2.42 -12.95
CA MET A 9 -6.47 -0.95 -13.01
C MET A 9 -5.27 -0.26 -13.67
N LYS A 10 -5.56 0.68 -14.59
CA LYS A 10 -4.59 1.38 -15.44
C LYS A 10 -4.44 2.88 -15.14
N GLY A 11 -5.15 3.39 -14.13
CA GLY A 11 -5.19 4.80 -13.76
C GLY A 11 -6.46 5.11 -12.97
N GLY A 12 -6.64 6.38 -12.60
CA GLY A 12 -7.75 6.82 -11.76
C GLY A 12 -7.49 6.64 -10.26
N ILE A 13 -8.50 7.01 -9.46
CA ILE A 13 -8.50 6.89 -8.01
C ILE A 13 -9.77 6.16 -7.58
N ILE A 14 -9.62 5.24 -6.62
CA ILE A 14 -10.74 4.53 -5.98
C ILE A 14 -10.63 4.81 -4.49
N LEU A 15 -11.72 5.32 -3.91
CA LEU A 15 -11.85 5.63 -2.49
C LEU A 15 -12.90 4.72 -1.88
N ILE A 16 -12.54 4.00 -0.82
CA ILE A 16 -13.42 3.08 -0.11
C ILE A 16 -13.41 3.51 1.36
N GLU A 17 -14.50 4.08 1.84
CA GLU A 17 -14.62 4.52 3.25
C GLU A 17 -14.68 3.33 4.21
N GLY A 18 -15.31 2.23 3.78
CA GLY A 18 -15.49 1.01 4.57
C GLY A 18 -14.35 0.00 4.40
N THR A 19 -14.67 -1.27 4.63
CA THR A 19 -13.77 -2.41 4.44
C THR A 19 -13.76 -2.88 2.98
N ALA A 20 -12.74 -3.64 2.60
CA ALA A 20 -12.66 -4.25 1.27
C ALA A 20 -12.32 -5.74 1.36
N GLY A 21 -12.75 -6.48 0.34
CA GLY A 21 -12.59 -7.93 0.26
C GLY A 21 -11.15 -8.37 -0.08
N LEU A 22 -11.06 -9.57 -0.64
CA LEU A 22 -9.80 -10.20 -1.04
C LEU A 22 -9.20 -9.52 -2.28
N GLU A 23 -7.88 -9.61 -2.44
CA GLU A 23 -7.17 -9.28 -3.68
C GLU A 23 -7.34 -7.83 -4.17
N VAL A 24 -7.54 -6.88 -3.26
CA VAL A 24 -7.64 -5.46 -3.62
C VAL A 24 -6.42 -5.03 -4.44
N GLY A 25 -6.66 -4.44 -5.61
CA GLY A 25 -5.59 -4.01 -6.50
C GLY A 25 -4.90 -5.15 -7.26
N MET A 26 -5.49 -6.35 -7.35
CA MET A 26 -4.90 -7.48 -8.08
C MET A 26 -4.47 -7.08 -9.50
N ARG A 27 -3.17 -7.23 -9.79
CA ARG A 27 -2.51 -6.86 -11.05
C ARG A 27 -2.68 -5.40 -11.47
N MET A 28 -2.97 -4.49 -10.53
CA MET A 28 -2.97 -3.04 -10.76
C MET A 28 -1.65 -2.61 -11.42
N LYS A 29 -1.73 -1.76 -12.45
CA LYS A 29 -0.56 -1.22 -13.16
C LYS A 29 -0.31 0.26 -12.84
N ARG A 30 -1.36 1.04 -12.62
CA ARG A 30 -1.31 2.47 -12.26
C ARG A 30 -2.58 2.87 -11.51
N GLY A 31 -2.57 4.07 -10.95
CA GLY A 31 -3.67 4.66 -10.20
C GLY A 31 -3.50 4.48 -8.69
N THR A 32 -4.52 4.90 -7.94
CA THR A 32 -4.51 4.89 -6.47
C THR A 32 -5.77 4.23 -5.93
N ILE A 33 -5.61 3.33 -4.96
CA ILE A 33 -6.71 2.76 -4.18
C ILE A 33 -6.50 3.14 -2.72
N VAL A 34 -7.53 3.69 -2.07
CA VAL A 34 -7.52 4.02 -0.64
C VAL A 34 -8.66 3.27 0.05
N VAL A 35 -8.36 2.56 1.13
CA VAL A 35 -9.36 1.83 1.93
C VAL A 35 -9.29 2.29 3.39
N GLY A 36 -10.43 2.79 3.90
CA GLY A 36 -10.62 3.27 5.26
C GLY A 36 -10.59 2.16 6.30
N GLY A 37 -11.29 1.06 6.02
CA GLY A 37 -11.37 -0.12 6.88
C GLY A 37 -10.27 -1.16 6.63
N MET A 38 -10.45 -2.33 7.24
CA MET A 38 -9.60 -3.50 7.04
C MET A 38 -9.77 -4.07 5.63
N VAL A 39 -8.66 -4.43 4.99
CA VAL A 39 -8.64 -5.22 3.75
C VAL A 39 -8.37 -6.68 4.08
N ARG A 40 -9.09 -7.59 3.43
CA ARG A 40 -8.82 -9.03 3.60
C ARG A 40 -7.50 -9.45 2.92
N ASP A 41 -7.22 -10.74 2.90
CA ASP A 41 -5.99 -11.28 2.33
C ASP A 41 -5.63 -10.76 0.93
N PHE A 42 -4.32 -10.79 0.65
CA PHE A 42 -3.76 -10.58 -0.69
C PHE A 42 -3.94 -9.18 -1.28
N ALA A 43 -3.99 -8.13 -0.45
CA ALA A 43 -3.89 -6.76 -0.94
C ALA A 43 -2.64 -6.57 -1.82
N GLY A 44 -2.82 -6.08 -3.05
CA GLY A 44 -1.73 -5.89 -4.02
C GLY A 44 -1.21 -7.17 -4.68
N LEU A 45 -1.98 -8.26 -4.71
CA LEU A 45 -1.60 -9.51 -5.39
C LEU A 45 -1.17 -9.28 -6.84
N GLU A 46 0.03 -9.74 -7.19
CA GLU A 46 0.63 -9.55 -8.52
C GLU A 46 0.68 -8.07 -9.00
N MET A 47 0.70 -7.11 -8.09
CA MET A 47 0.70 -5.68 -8.41
C MET A 47 1.90 -5.31 -9.32
N ARG A 48 1.63 -4.58 -10.40
CA ARG A 48 2.61 -4.16 -11.41
C ARG A 48 2.99 -2.68 -11.32
N GLY A 49 2.35 -1.92 -10.45
CA GLY A 49 2.55 -0.50 -10.22
C GLY A 49 1.31 0.18 -9.65
N GLY A 50 1.38 1.48 -9.41
CA GLY A 50 0.33 2.23 -8.70
C GLY A 50 0.59 2.32 -7.20
N THR A 51 -0.43 2.78 -6.48
CA THR A 51 -0.37 2.99 -5.03
C THR A 51 -1.62 2.46 -4.34
N ILE A 52 -1.45 1.70 -3.26
CA ILE A 52 -2.54 1.25 -2.39
C ILE A 52 -2.31 1.83 -1.00
N VAL A 53 -3.32 2.46 -0.40
CA VAL A 53 -3.28 3.01 0.97
C VAL A 53 -4.30 2.26 1.83
N LEU A 54 -3.81 1.67 2.92
CA LEU A 54 -4.55 0.85 3.87
C LEU A 54 -4.62 1.59 5.21
N LEU A 55 -5.71 2.32 5.47
CA LEU A 55 -5.89 3.06 6.73
C LEU A 55 -6.17 2.10 7.89
N GLY A 56 -6.99 1.07 7.66
CA GLY A 56 -7.28 0.00 8.61
C GLY A 56 -6.28 -1.16 8.61
N GLY A 57 -5.29 -1.15 7.70
CA GLY A 57 -4.37 -2.26 7.48
C GLY A 57 -4.95 -3.35 6.56
N ALA A 58 -4.30 -4.50 6.58
CA ALA A 58 -4.71 -5.69 5.85
C ALA A 58 -4.42 -6.96 6.65
N GLU A 59 -5.08 -8.04 6.28
CA GLU A 59 -4.82 -9.40 6.79
C GLU A 59 -3.49 -9.95 6.22
N ILE A 60 -3.45 -11.18 5.71
CA ILE A 60 -2.20 -11.84 5.34
C ILE A 60 -1.81 -11.63 3.87
N ARG A 61 -0.51 -11.84 3.58
CA ARG A 61 0.05 -11.92 2.21
C ARG A 61 -0.09 -10.64 1.39
N THR A 62 -0.08 -9.48 2.06
CA THR A 62 0.01 -8.18 1.39
C THR A 62 1.25 -8.12 0.49
N GLY A 63 1.08 -7.69 -0.75
CA GLY A 63 2.15 -7.55 -1.73
C GLY A 63 2.65 -8.87 -2.34
N ALA A 64 1.96 -10.00 -2.11
CA ALA A 64 2.34 -11.29 -2.70
C ALA A 64 2.53 -11.18 -4.22
N TRP A 65 3.70 -11.63 -4.69
CA TRP A 65 4.11 -11.60 -6.09
C TRP A 65 4.06 -10.21 -6.75
N MET A 66 4.19 -9.11 -6.01
CA MET A 66 4.23 -7.78 -6.62
C MET A 66 5.54 -7.53 -7.39
N MET A 67 5.44 -6.88 -8.56
CA MET A 67 6.59 -6.50 -9.39
C MET A 67 7.20 -5.16 -8.96
N ARG A 68 6.34 -4.18 -8.67
CA ARG A 68 6.65 -2.80 -8.30
C ARG A 68 5.40 -2.08 -7.79
N GLY A 69 5.57 -0.86 -7.33
CA GLY A 69 4.50 -0.03 -6.76
C GLY A 69 4.65 0.10 -5.26
N THR A 70 3.79 0.91 -4.65
CA THR A 70 3.87 1.26 -3.23
C THR A 70 2.58 0.84 -2.54
N ILE A 71 2.69 0.07 -1.46
CA ILE A 71 1.60 -0.18 -0.53
C ILE A 71 1.90 0.55 0.77
N VAL A 72 0.99 1.39 1.23
CA VAL A 72 1.11 2.15 2.48
C VAL A 72 0.11 1.56 3.48
N SER A 73 0.55 1.21 4.69
CA SER A 73 -0.31 0.75 5.77
C SER A 73 -0.15 1.62 7.01
N LEU A 74 -1.25 2.13 7.55
CA LEU A 74 -1.25 2.90 8.80
C LEU A 74 -1.38 2.03 10.06
N LYS A 75 -1.65 0.73 9.88
CA LYS A 75 -1.64 -0.27 10.95
C LYS A 75 -0.53 -1.29 10.72
N PRO A 76 -0.02 -1.94 11.78
CA PRO A 76 0.86 -3.10 11.62
C PRO A 76 0.16 -4.18 10.79
N ILE A 77 0.90 -4.80 9.88
CA ILE A 77 0.42 -5.92 9.05
C ILE A 77 1.44 -7.07 9.07
N PRO A 78 1.00 -8.34 8.96
CA PRO A 78 1.88 -9.47 8.75
C PRO A 78 2.59 -9.34 7.39
N LEU A 79 3.93 -9.34 7.40
CA LEU A 79 4.75 -9.29 6.20
C LEU A 79 5.15 -10.69 5.75
N LEU A 80 5.24 -10.88 4.43
CA LEU A 80 5.83 -12.09 3.86
C LEU A 80 7.34 -12.11 4.14
N PRO A 81 7.96 -13.29 4.36
CA PRO A 81 9.41 -13.41 4.54
C PRO A 81 10.24 -12.89 3.36
N SER A 82 9.63 -12.77 2.18
CA SER A 82 10.25 -12.23 0.97
C SER A 82 10.25 -10.69 0.89
N PHE A 83 9.80 -10.01 1.96
CA PHE A 83 9.95 -8.57 2.14
C PHE A 83 11.02 -8.27 3.16
N MET A 84 12.07 -7.58 2.72
CA MET A 84 13.22 -7.24 3.55
C MET A 84 13.09 -5.81 4.07
N TYR A 85 13.33 -5.61 5.36
CA TYR A 85 13.45 -4.27 5.92
C TYR A 85 14.58 -3.50 5.21
N SER A 86 14.30 -2.26 4.81
CA SER A 86 15.25 -1.38 4.13
C SER A 86 15.66 -0.20 5.01
N SER A 87 14.68 0.56 5.51
CA SER A 87 14.94 1.76 6.31
C SER A 87 13.69 2.20 7.07
N THR A 88 13.86 3.15 7.98
CA THR A 88 12.76 3.91 8.58
C THR A 88 12.95 5.37 8.22
N TYR A 89 11.96 6.00 7.60
CA TYR A 89 12.06 7.37 7.09
C TYR A 89 10.68 7.98 6.85
N THR A 90 10.63 9.28 6.55
CA THR A 90 9.41 9.97 6.14
C THR A 90 9.45 10.23 4.62
N PRO A 91 8.70 9.47 3.80
CA PRO A 91 8.79 9.57 2.35
C PRO A 91 8.22 10.91 1.85
N THR A 92 9.05 11.73 1.22
CA THR A 92 8.65 13.06 0.71
C THR A 92 7.50 12.99 -0.30
N PHE A 93 7.42 11.94 -1.11
CA PHE A 93 6.33 11.76 -2.07
C PHE A 93 4.97 11.57 -1.38
N LEU A 94 4.91 11.04 -0.15
CA LEU A 94 3.65 10.86 0.57
C LEU A 94 2.98 12.19 0.92
N ARG A 95 3.74 13.27 1.09
CA ARG A 95 3.17 14.61 1.29
C ARG A 95 2.24 15.02 0.14
N LEU A 96 2.57 14.64 -1.10
CA LEU A 96 1.71 14.93 -2.25
C LEU A 96 0.42 14.12 -2.21
N TYR A 97 0.52 12.82 -1.87
CA TYR A 97 -0.65 11.96 -1.69
C TYR A 97 -1.53 12.45 -0.55
N ALA A 98 -0.96 12.76 0.61
CA ALA A 98 -1.69 13.21 1.79
C ALA A 98 -2.46 14.51 1.53
N ARG A 99 -1.83 15.50 0.86
CA ARG A 99 -2.51 16.75 0.48
C ARG A 99 -3.68 16.50 -0.47
N HIS A 100 -3.47 15.69 -1.52
CA HIS A 100 -4.54 15.39 -2.47
C HIS A 100 -5.68 14.60 -1.83
N LEU A 101 -5.35 13.55 -1.07
CA LEU A 101 -6.34 12.71 -0.38
C LEU A 101 -7.08 13.47 0.73
N GLY A 102 -6.42 14.46 1.35
CA GLY A 102 -7.05 15.38 2.29
C GLY A 102 -8.21 16.16 1.68
N THR A 103 -8.09 16.59 0.41
CA THR A 103 -9.20 17.23 -0.32
C THR A 103 -10.38 16.30 -0.60
N LEU A 104 -10.17 14.99 -0.46
CA LEU A 104 -11.15 13.95 -0.74
C LEU A 104 -11.65 13.26 0.56
N GLY A 105 -11.31 13.79 1.73
CA GLY A 105 -11.77 13.28 3.03
C GLY A 105 -10.91 12.16 3.64
N PHE A 106 -9.72 11.90 3.10
CA PHE A 106 -8.82 10.86 3.61
C PHE A 106 -7.51 11.44 4.17
N THR A 107 -7.16 11.07 5.39
CA THR A 107 -5.96 11.56 6.09
C THR A 107 -4.86 10.51 6.14
N ILE A 108 -3.65 10.90 5.76
CA ILE A 108 -2.43 10.09 5.88
C ILE A 108 -1.39 10.95 6.61
N PRO A 109 -0.72 10.44 7.67
CA PRO A 109 0.35 11.17 8.32
C PRO A 109 1.57 11.29 7.39
N TYR A 110 2.21 12.44 7.38
CA TYR A 110 3.35 12.69 6.49
C TYR A 110 4.39 13.65 7.06
N GLU A 111 4.15 14.23 8.23
CA GLU A 111 5.12 15.10 8.89
C GLU A 111 6.05 14.28 9.79
N GLU A 112 7.32 14.67 9.83
CA GLU A 112 8.36 13.95 10.57
C GLU A 112 8.12 13.93 12.08
N HIS A 113 7.41 14.93 12.61
CA HIS A 113 7.07 14.99 14.03
C HIS A 113 5.92 14.03 14.40
N ASP A 114 5.09 13.61 13.44
CA ASP A 114 4.02 12.65 13.68
C ASP A 114 4.55 11.21 13.80
N GLY A 115 5.67 10.93 13.12
CA GLY A 115 6.27 9.61 13.04
C GLY A 115 7.04 9.36 11.75
N ALA A 116 7.31 8.09 11.47
CA ALA A 116 8.02 7.65 10.28
C ALA A 116 7.44 6.35 9.73
N TYR A 117 7.82 5.98 8.52
CA TYR A 117 7.44 4.73 7.87
C TYR A 117 8.60 3.74 7.87
N GLN A 118 8.34 2.54 8.38
CA GLN A 118 9.21 1.39 8.13
C GLN A 118 9.01 0.93 6.69
N ARG A 119 10.09 0.91 5.92
CA ARG A 119 10.12 0.51 4.52
C ARG A 119 10.59 -0.91 4.39
N TYR A 120 9.82 -1.69 3.63
CA TYR A 120 10.16 -3.05 3.24
C TYR A 120 10.19 -3.16 1.72
N ILE A 121 11.21 -3.83 1.19
CA ILE A 121 11.41 -4.03 -0.24
C ILE A 121 11.16 -5.49 -0.58
N GLY A 122 10.39 -5.71 -1.64
CA GLY A 122 9.96 -7.02 -2.09
C GLY A 122 9.09 -6.90 -3.34
N ASP A 123 8.41 -7.96 -3.78
CA ASP A 123 8.58 -9.34 -3.33
C ASP A 123 9.87 -9.92 -3.96
N THR A 124 10.77 -10.52 -3.17
CA THR A 124 12.00 -11.15 -3.69
C THR A 124 11.75 -12.45 -4.45
N ALA A 125 10.53 -13.02 -4.40
CA ALA A 125 10.11 -14.04 -5.36
C ALA A 125 9.92 -13.47 -6.78
N MET A 126 9.88 -12.15 -6.90
CA MET A 126 9.73 -11.36 -8.13
C MET A 126 10.94 -10.38 -8.23
N PRO A 127 10.97 -9.37 -9.14
CA PRO A 127 12.14 -8.50 -9.28
C PRO A 127 12.53 -7.65 -8.06
N GLY A 128 11.79 -7.70 -6.94
CA GLY A 128 12.11 -6.96 -5.72
C GLY A 128 12.03 -5.43 -5.84
N LYS A 129 11.21 -4.88 -6.76
CA LYS A 129 11.08 -3.43 -6.99
C LYS A 129 9.82 -2.81 -6.38
N GLY A 130 9.06 -3.60 -5.63
CA GLY A 130 7.92 -3.13 -4.84
C GLY A 130 8.35 -2.67 -3.46
N GLU A 131 7.51 -1.84 -2.84
CA GLU A 131 7.71 -1.42 -1.46
C GLU A 131 6.43 -1.45 -0.65
N ILE A 132 6.56 -1.84 0.61
CA ILE A 132 5.53 -1.72 1.64
C ILE A 132 6.04 -0.72 2.68
N LEU A 133 5.23 0.29 2.98
CA LEU A 133 5.48 1.32 3.98
C LEU A 133 4.53 1.10 5.14
N VAL A 134 5.05 0.81 6.33
CA VAL A 134 4.26 0.60 7.55
C VAL A 134 4.48 1.76 8.51
N TRP A 135 3.42 2.47 8.86
CA TRP A 135 3.48 3.63 9.74
C TRP A 135 3.94 3.27 11.16
N LYS A 136 4.81 4.11 11.71
CA LYS A 136 5.25 4.11 13.10
C LYS A 136 5.06 5.52 13.68
N PRO A 137 3.99 5.76 14.46
CA PRO A 137 3.83 7.05 15.13
C PRO A 137 4.95 7.27 16.14
N VAL A 138 5.32 8.53 16.37
CA VAL A 138 6.14 8.88 17.55
C VAL A 138 5.34 8.46 18.79
N LYS A 139 5.97 7.69 19.69
CA LYS A 139 5.35 7.39 20.98
C LYS A 139 5.19 8.70 21.75
N ALA A 140 3.98 9.00 22.18
CA ALA A 140 3.72 10.07 23.15
C ALA A 140 4.45 9.78 24.47
#